data_AF-A0A7L0Z671-F1
#
_entry.id   AF-A0A7L0Z671-F1
#
_cell.length_a   1.000
_cell.length_b   1.000
_cell.length_c   1.000
_cell.angle_alpha   90.00
_cell.angle_beta   90.00
_cell.angle_gamma   90.00
#
_symmetry.space_group_name_H-M   'P 1'
#
loop_
_entity.id
_entity.type
_entity.pdbx_description
1 polymer ?
#
loop_
_entity_poly.entity_id
_entity_poly.type
_entity_poly.pdbx_seq_one_letter_code
_entity_poly.pdbx_strand_id
1 'polypeptide(L)'
;AVDIPCSAFRSGWSNPRIEWKFQKGSSLQLFYYGGELTEPYRNRVRFSPTSIHLESVTREDSGKYICEVVGDGSHIAKSEVTLTVQGGDTVPCHPPRGSPRFPFPGL
;
A
#
# COMPACT_ATOMS: atom_id res chain seq x y z
N ALA A 1 -0.47 -2.89 -8.52
CA ALA A 1 0.70 -3.16 -7.67
C ALA A 1 1.60 -1.94 -7.58
N VAL A 2 2.37 -1.83 -6.50
CA VAL A 2 3.40 -0.79 -6.33
C VAL A 2 4.58 -1.36 -5.53
N ASP A 3 5.80 -0.94 -5.87
CA ASP A 3 7.00 -1.22 -5.10
C ASP A 3 7.35 -0.05 -4.19
N ILE A 4 7.59 -0.35 -2.91
CA ILE A 4 7.96 0.63 -1.90
C ILE A 4 9.41 0.34 -1.49
N PRO A 5 10.36 1.21 -1.83
CA PRO A 5 11.78 0.96 -1.59
C PRO A 5 12.16 1.13 -0.12
N CYS A 6 13.10 0.30 0.34
CA CYS A 6 13.83 0.45 1.59
C CYS A 6 15.23 0.98 1.32
N SER A 7 15.36 2.31 1.24
CA SER A 7 16.67 2.97 1.04
C SER A 7 17.59 2.88 2.27
N ALA A 8 17.10 2.35 3.40
CA ALA A 8 17.91 2.07 4.58
C ALA A 8 18.74 0.79 4.46
N PHE A 9 18.35 -0.16 3.61
CA PHE A 9 19.09 -1.41 3.44
C PHE A 9 20.48 -1.17 2.84
N ARG A 10 21.47 -1.97 3.27
CA ARG A 10 22.84 -1.98 2.76
C ARG A 10 23.27 -3.43 2.54
N SER A 11 23.75 -3.74 1.33
CA SER A 11 24.17 -5.11 0.97
C SER A 11 25.39 -5.62 1.75
N GLY A 12 26.16 -4.73 2.39
CA GLY A 12 27.33 -5.10 3.17
C GLY A 12 27.03 -5.65 4.57
N TRP A 13 25.78 -5.60 5.04
CA TRP A 13 25.42 -6.09 6.38
C TRP A 13 25.23 -7.61 6.41
N SER A 14 25.79 -8.24 7.44
CA SER A 14 25.70 -9.67 7.65
C SER A 14 24.42 -10.00 8.42
N ASN A 15 23.37 -10.41 7.69
CA ASN A 15 22.04 -10.74 8.23
C ASN A 15 21.32 -9.56 8.94
N PRO A 16 21.03 -8.46 8.21
CA PRO A 16 20.33 -7.32 8.80
C PRO A 16 18.90 -7.67 9.18
N ARG A 17 18.45 -7.22 10.36
CA ARG A 17 17.05 -7.31 10.76
C ARG A 17 16.27 -6.16 10.11
N ILE A 18 15.27 -6.49 9.31
CA ILE A 18 14.44 -5.52 8.60
C ILE A 18 13.03 -5.55 9.20
N GLU A 19 12.49 -4.38 9.50
CA GLU A 19 11.16 -4.20 10.05
C GLU A 19 10.39 -3.19 9.19
N TRP A 20 9.12 -3.49 8.93
CA TRP A 20 8.24 -2.54 8.24
C TRP A 20 7.06 -2.11 9.11
N LYS A 21 6.86 -0.79 9.15
CA LYS A 21 5.76 -0.14 9.86
C LYS A 21 4.93 0.69 8.88
N PHE A 22 3.61 0.65 9.04
CA PHE A 22 2.67 1.49 8.32
C PHE A 22 2.11 2.54 9.28
N GLN A 23 2.17 3.81 8.88
CA GLN A 23 1.66 4.93 9.65
C GLN A 23 0.55 5.64 8.88
N LYS A 24 -0.61 5.77 9.53
CA LYS A 24 -1.78 6.50 9.00
C LYS A 24 -2.36 7.38 10.10
N GLY A 25 -2.23 8.70 9.93
CA GLY A 25 -2.52 9.64 11.02
C GLY A 25 -1.61 9.38 12.22
N SER A 26 -2.21 9.18 13.40
CA SER A 26 -1.51 8.81 14.64
C SER A 26 -1.30 7.30 14.82
N SER A 27 -1.94 6.46 14.00
CA SER A 27 -1.82 5.01 14.09
C SER A 27 -0.52 4.52 13.46
N LEU A 28 0.21 3.67 14.18
CA LEU A 28 1.43 3.01 13.72
C LEU A 28 1.26 1.49 13.88
N GLN A 29 1.42 0.75 12.79
CA GLN A 29 1.28 -0.70 12.76
C GLN A 29 2.57 -1.34 12.27
N LEU A 30 3.17 -2.21 13.09
CA LEU A 30 4.23 -3.11 12.64
C LEU A 30 3.58 -4.25 11.84
N PHE A 31 3.98 -4.40 10.57
CA PHE A 31 3.39 -5.42 9.69
C PHE A 31 4.38 -6.40 9.09
N TYR A 32 5.69 -6.16 9.25
CA TYR A 32 6.74 -7.11 8.92
C TYR A 32 7.80 -7.12 10.02
N TYR A 33 8.04 -8.30 10.60
CA TYR A 33 9.07 -8.52 11.60
C TYR A 33 9.50 -9.98 11.60
N GLY A 34 10.80 -10.25 11.75
CA GLY A 34 11.31 -11.61 11.91
C GLY A 34 11.06 -12.53 10.70
N GLY A 35 10.93 -11.96 9.49
CA GLY A 35 10.61 -12.73 8.28
C GLY A 35 9.12 -12.90 8.00
N GLU A 36 8.25 -12.45 8.91
CA GLU A 36 6.82 -12.73 8.86
C GLU A 36 6.01 -11.45 8.57
N LEU A 37 5.00 -11.59 7.71
CA LEU A 37 3.96 -10.59 7.49
C LEU A 37 2.76 -10.86 8.41
N THR A 38 2.22 -9.79 9.01
CA THR A 38 0.98 -9.84 9.78
C THR A 38 -0.24 -9.55 8.90
N GLU A 39 -1.43 -9.93 9.35
CA GLU A 39 -2.67 -9.52 8.69
C GLU A 39 -2.89 -8.00 8.83
N PRO A 40 -3.44 -7.30 7.82
CA PRO A 40 -3.98 -7.83 6.55
C PRO A 40 -2.94 -7.96 5.40
N TYR A 41 -1.64 -7.88 5.68
CA TYR A 41 -0.59 -7.74 4.65
C TYR A 41 -0.07 -9.08 4.10
N ARG A 42 -0.26 -10.18 4.83
CA ARG A 42 0.29 -11.52 4.53
C ARG A 42 0.02 -12.02 3.11
N ASN A 43 -1.16 -11.72 2.55
CA ASN A 43 -1.59 -12.22 1.25
C ASN A 43 -1.49 -11.19 0.11
N ARG A 44 -0.99 -9.98 0.40
CA ARG A 44 -0.93 -8.88 -0.59
C ARG A 44 0.43 -8.21 -0.68
N VAL A 45 1.34 -8.50 0.24
CA VAL A 45 2.71 -7.98 0.23
C VAL A 45 3.69 -9.11 -0.06
N ARG A 46 4.62 -8.86 -0.98
CA ARG A 46 5.85 -9.64 -1.11
C ARG A 46 7.00 -8.86 -0.54
N PHE A 47 7.81 -9.51 0.28
CA PHE A 47 8.97 -8.91 0.89
C PHE A 47 10.23 -9.18 0.06
N SER A 48 11.10 -8.18 -0.01
CA SER A 48 12.50 -8.32 -0.36
C SER A 48 13.35 -7.44 0.57
N PRO A 49 14.67 -7.68 0.70
CA PRO A 49 15.51 -6.84 1.55
C PRO A 49 15.54 -5.36 1.14
N THR A 50 15.35 -5.07 -0.15
CA THR A 50 15.43 -3.72 -0.73
C THR A 50 14.08 -3.03 -0.90
N SER A 51 12.97 -3.74 -0.79
CA SER A 51 11.63 -3.20 -1.01
C SER A 51 10.53 -4.16 -0.56
N ILE A 52 9.32 -3.64 -0.41
CA ILE A 52 8.10 -4.45 -0.41
C ILE A 52 7.31 -4.22 -1.69
N HIS A 53 6.69 -5.26 -2.21
CA HIS A 53 5.81 -5.22 -3.36
C HIS A 53 4.37 -5.43 -2.90
N LEU A 54 3.53 -4.40 -3.03
CA LEU A 54 2.12 -4.46 -2.69
C LEU A 54 1.31 -4.78 -3.95
N GLU A 55 0.76 -5.99 -4.04
CA GLU A 55 0.13 -6.53 -5.27
C GLU A 55 -1.16 -5.77 -5.63
N SER A 56 -2.04 -5.55 -4.65
CA SER A 56 -3.31 -4.83 -4.80
C SER A 56 -3.36 -3.63 -3.88
N VAL A 57 -3.53 -2.44 -4.47
CA VAL A 57 -3.42 -1.15 -3.81
C VAL A 57 -4.79 -0.47 -3.85
N THR A 58 -5.30 -0.09 -2.69
CA THR A 58 -6.57 0.63 -2.53
C THR A 58 -6.35 2.00 -1.90
N ARG A 59 -7.40 2.84 -1.84
CA ARG A 59 -7.33 4.13 -1.13
C ARG A 59 -6.92 3.98 0.34
N GLU A 60 -7.20 2.83 0.95
CA GLU A 60 -6.88 2.55 2.35
C GLU A 60 -5.38 2.38 2.61
N ASP A 61 -4.65 1.91 1.60
CA ASP A 61 -3.19 1.74 1.61
C ASP A 61 -2.44 3.09 1.54
N SER A 62 -3.15 4.21 1.37
CA SER A 62 -2.54 5.54 1.44
C SER A 62 -2.05 5.84 2.87
N GLY A 63 -0.76 6.13 2.99
CA GLY A 63 -0.10 6.37 4.26
C GLY A 63 1.43 6.35 4.13
N LYS A 64 2.11 6.40 5.27
CA LYS A 64 3.57 6.38 5.32
C LYS A 64 4.06 4.96 5.65
N TYR A 65 4.92 4.44 4.80
CA TYR A 65 5.63 3.19 4.98
C TYR A 65 7.03 3.47 5.48
N ILE A 66 7.41 2.82 6.57
CA ILE A 66 8.66 3.04 7.28
C ILE A 66 9.41 1.72 7.27
N CYS A 67 10.58 1.71 6.63
CA CYS A 67 11.53 0.61 6.72
C CYS A 67 12.62 0.97 7.74
N GLU A 68 12.81 0.10 8.72
CA GLU A 68 13.87 0.21 9.72
C GLU A 68 14.77 -1.02 9.59
N VAL A 69 16.08 -0.79 9.52
CA VAL A 69 17.07 -1.85 9.32
C VAL A 69 18.12 -1.76 10.41
N VAL A 70 18.29 -2.86 11.13
CA VAL A 70 19.36 -3.03 12.12
C VAL A 70 20.44 -3.93 11.50
N GLY A 71 21.56 -3.31 11.16
CA GLY A 71 22.72 -3.96 10.58
C GLY A 71 23.83 -4.25 11.57
N ASP A 72 25.04 -4.39 11.05
CA ASP A 72 26.23 -4.76 11.82
C ASP A 72 26.56 -3.73 12.91
N GLY A 73 27.12 -4.22 14.03
CA GLY A 73 27.47 -3.36 15.16
C GLY A 73 26.28 -2.63 15.78
N SER A 74 25.07 -3.15 15.60
CA SER A 74 23.81 -2.52 16.02
C SER A 74 23.54 -1.17 15.34
N HIS A 75 24.09 -0.95 14.15
CA HIS A 75 23.82 0.26 13.39
C HIS A 75 22.37 0.24 12.88
N ILE A 76 21.62 1.30 13.18
CA ILE A 76 20.21 1.43 12.82
C ILE A 76 20.08 2.46 11.70
N ALA A 77 19.45 2.07 10.59
CA ALA A 77 19.07 2.96 9.51
C ALA A 77 17.56 2.95 9.29
N LYS A 78 17.02 4.08 8.83
CA LYS A 78 15.58 4.26 8.59
C LYS A 78 15.34 4.94 7.25
N SER A 79 14.30 4.51 6.54
CA SER A 79 13.80 5.17 5.34
C SER A 79 12.27 5.23 5.39
N GLU A 80 11.70 6.32 4.89
CA GLU A 80 10.26 6.57 4.89
C GLU A 80 9.77 6.89 3.47
N VAL A 81 8.65 6.30 3.08
CA VAL A 81 7.99 6.53 1.78
C VAL A 81 6.52 6.79 2.03
N THR A 82 5.98 7.88 1.47
CA THR A 82 4.55 8.17 1.52
C THR A 82 3.87 7.67 0.25
N LEU A 83 2.95 6.73 0.38
CA LEU A 83 2.10 6.27 -0.71
C LEU A 83 0.80 7.08 -0.72
N THR A 84 0.43 7.62 -1.87
CA THR A 84 -0.86 8.28 -2.09
C THR A 84 -1.56 7.62 -3.26
N VAL A 85 -2.71 7.01 -3.00
CA VAL A 85 -3.49 6.28 -3.99
C VAL A 85 -4.64 7.16 -4.44
N GLN A 86 -4.54 7.67 -5.67
CA GLN A 86 -5.61 8.49 -6.24
C GLN A 86 -6.76 7.61 -6.68
N GLY A 87 -7.97 8.05 -6.37
CA GLY A 87 -9.18 7.41 -6.85
C GLY A 87 -9.51 7.84 -8.27
N GLY A 88 -9.53 6.90 -9.21
CA GLY A 88 -10.28 7.11 -10.45
C GLY A 88 -11.76 7.10 -10.09
N ASP A 89 -12.40 8.26 -10.06
CA ASP A 89 -13.86 8.35 -10.05
C ASP A 89 -14.32 7.93 -11.45
N THR A 90 -14.36 6.63 -11.72
CA THR A 90 -15.17 6.13 -12.83
C THR A 90 -16.61 6.31 -12.40
N VAL A 91 -17.13 7.52 -12.57
CA VAL A 91 -18.58 7.74 -12.64
C VAL A 91 -19.05 6.81 -13.75
N PRO A 92 -19.81 5.74 -13.46
CA PRO A 92 -20.47 5.02 -14.51
C PRO A 92 -21.56 5.97 -14.99
N CYS A 93 -21.32 6.68 -16.10
CA CYS A 93 -22.37 7.37 -16.82
C CYS A 93 -23.36 6.32 -17.32
N HIS A 94 -24.28 5.89 -16.45
CA HIS A 94 -25.52 5.28 -16.87
C HIS A 94 -26.47 6.43 -17.21
N PRO A 95 -26.87 6.62 -18.48
CA PRO A 95 -28.00 7.50 -18.76
C PRO A 95 -29.24 6.91 -18.09
N PRO A 96 -30.07 7.69 -17.38
CA PRO A 96 -31.34 7.17 -16.87
C PRO A 96 -32.19 6.68 -18.04
N ARG A 97 -32.53 5.39 -18.01
CA ARG A 97 -33.49 4.76 -18.92
C ARG A 97 -34.87 5.34 -18.64
N GLY A 98 -35.24 6.37 -19.41
CA GLY A 98 -36.57 6.97 -19.38
C GLY A 98 -37.22 6.93 -20.76
N SER A 99 -37.97 5.87 -21.05
CA SER A 99 -39.06 5.93 -22.03
C SER A 99 -40.26 5.15 -21.48
N PRO A 100 -41.42 5.80 -21.37
CA PRO A 100 -42.61 5.23 -21.96
C PRO A 100 -43.32 6.23 -22.88
N ARG A 101 -43.79 5.69 -24.01
CA ARG A 101 -44.70 6.34 -24.96
C ARG A 101 -46.03 6.64 -24.27
N PHE A 102 -46.59 7.82 -24.50
CA PHE A 102 -48.04 8.04 -24.42
C PHE A 102 -48.57 8.18 -25.85
N PRO A 103 -49.64 7.47 -26.24
CA PRO A 103 -50.34 7.74 -27.50
C PRO A 103 -51.18 9.01 -27.36
N PHE A 104 -51.02 9.95 -28.30
CA PHE A 104 -51.97 11.04 -28.46
C PHE A 104 -53.29 10.48 -29.02
N PRO A 105 -54.47 10.86 -28.47
CA PRO A 105 -55.73 10.64 -29.16
C PRO A 105 -55.83 11.67 -30.29
N GLY A 106 -55.77 11.21 -31.53
CA GLY A 106 -56.09 12.00 -32.71
C GLY A 106 -57.60 12.21 -32.83
N LEU A 107 -57.96 13.39 -33.35
CA LEU A 107 -59.29 13.84 -33.78
C LEU A 107 -60.07 12.81 -34.60
#